data_AF-A0A8J6A0E8-F1
#
_entry.id   AF-A0A8J6A0E8-F1
#
_cell.length_a   1.000
_cell.length_b   1.000
_cell.length_c   1.000
_cell.angle_alpha   90.00
_cell.angle_beta   90.00
_cell.angle_gamma   90.00
#
_symmetry.space_group_name_H-M   'P 1'
#
loop_
_entity.id
_entity.type
_entity.pdbx_description
1 polymer ?
#
loop_
_entity_poly.entity_id
_entity_poly.type
_entity_poly.pdbx_seq_one_letter_code
_entity_poly.pdbx_strand_id
1 'polypeptide(L)' 'MWTYMKSAEPSVFVRTTEEGMIRVRKSKGKYAYLLESTMNEYIEQRKPCDTMKVGGNLDSKGYGIATPKGSALR' A
#
# COMPACT_ATOMS: atom_id res chain seq x y z
N MET A 1 -5.84 11.32 -10.79
CA MET A 1 -5.99 10.40 -9.64
C MET A 1 -6.12 11.16 -8.32
N TRP A 2 -5.18 12.03 -7.95
CA TRP A 2 -5.25 12.82 -6.70
C TRP A 2 -6.56 13.60 -6.50
N THR A 3 -7.04 14.32 -7.53
CA THR A 3 -8.28 15.11 -7.44
C THR A 3 -9.47 14.28 -6.99
N TYR A 4 -9.61 13.06 -7.51
CA TYR A 4 -10.67 12.13 -7.10
C TYR A 4 -10.51 11.68 -5.64
N MET A 5 -9.30 11.30 -5.22
CA MET A 5 -9.06 10.86 -3.85
C MET A 5 -9.32 11.97 -2.83
N LYS A 6 -9.02 13.22 -3.18
CA LYS A 6 -9.24 14.39 -2.32
C LYS A 6 -10.73 14.70 -2.12
N SER A 7 -11.56 14.52 -3.15
CA SER A 7 -12.99 14.88 -3.12
C SER A 7 -13.94 13.70 -2.89
N ALA A 8 -13.41 12.49 -2.67
CA ALA A 8 -14.23 11.29 -2.53
C ALA A 8 -14.93 11.24 -1.17
N GLU A 9 -16.26 11.09 -1.21
CA GLU A 9 -17.09 10.84 -0.04
C GLU A 9 -17.86 9.52 -0.23
N PRO A 10 -17.70 8.53 0.66
CA PRO A 10 -16.88 8.52 1.87
C PRO A 10 -15.37 8.43 1.58
N SER A 11 -14.55 8.80 2.57
CA SER A 11 -13.08 8.81 2.43
C SER A 11 -12.53 7.49 1.89
N VAL A 12 -11.66 7.60 0.88
CA VAL A 12 -10.93 6.46 0.30
C VAL A 12 -9.65 6.13 1.08
N PHE A 13 -9.21 7.03 1.96
CA PHE A 13 -8.02 6.82 2.79
C PHE A 13 -8.33 5.91 3.98
N VAL A 14 -7.36 5.09 4.35
CA VAL A 14 -7.38 4.18 5.51
C VAL A 14 -6.21 4.52 6.44
N ARG A 15 -6.33 4.18 7.72
CA ARG A 15 -5.29 4.53 8.72
C ARG A 15 -4.15 3.53 8.73
N THR A 16 -4.44 2.25 8.46
CA THR A 16 -3.46 1.17 8.50
C THR A 16 -3.49 0.35 7.21
N THR A 17 -2.38 -0.33 6.93
CA THR A 17 -2.28 -1.25 5.79
C THR A 17 -3.28 -2.39 5.92
N GLU A 18 -3.50 -2.90 7.13
CA GLU A 18 -4.46 -3.97 7.40
C GLU A 18 -5.90 -3.57 7.08
N GLU A 19 -6.31 -2.35 7.45
CA GLU A 19 -7.61 -1.80 7.07
C GLU A 19 -7.77 -1.73 5.54
N GLY A 20 -6.72 -1.31 4.83
CA GLY A 20 -6.69 -1.27 3.37
C GLY A 20 -6.89 -2.65 2.74
N MET A 21 -6.17 -3.65 3.24
CA MET A 21 -6.30 -5.04 2.78
C MET A 21 -7.70 -5.60 3.03
N ILE A 22 -8.24 -5.44 4.24
CA ILE A 22 -9.58 -5.90 4.60
C ILE A 22 -10.63 -5.22 3.72
N ARG A 23 -10.46 -3.92 3.43
CA ARG A 23 -11.37 -3.17 2.54
C ARG A 23 -11.38 -3.75 1.13
N VAL A 24 -10.21 -4.03 0.54
CA VAL A 24 -10.11 -4.69 -0.77
C VAL A 24 -10.88 -6.03 -0.79
N ARG A 25 -10.61 -6.89 0.20
CA ARG A 25 -11.25 -8.22 0.32
C ARG A 25 -12.77 -8.13 0.44
N LYS A 26 -13.28 -7.18 1.24
CA LYS A 26 -14.73 -7.00 1.45
C LYS A 26 -15.44 -6.31 0.29
N SER A 27 -14.72 -5.53 -0.52
CA SER A 27 -15.32 -4.74 -1.61
C SER A 27 -15.60 -5.52 -2.89
N LYS A 28 -15.32 -6.83 -2.96
CA LYS A 28 -15.63 -7.69 -4.13
C LYS A 28 -15.18 -7.06 -5.48
N GLY A 29 -13.96 -6.52 -5.50
CA GLY A 29 -13.38 -5.86 -6.69
C GLY A 29 -13.86 -4.43 -6.97
N LYS A 30 -14.63 -3.80 -6.07
CA LYS A 30 -15.08 -2.40 -6.20
C LYS A 30 -14.14 -1.38 -5.55
N TYR A 31 -13.06 -1.85 -4.91
CA TYR A 31 -12.05 -1.00 -4.28
C TYR A 31 -10.66 -1.55 -4.62
N ALA A 32 -9.78 -0.67 -5.09
CA ALA A 32 -8.37 -0.95 -5.31
C ALA A 32 -7.54 -0.19 -4.27
N TYR A 33 -6.44 -0.78 -3.82
CA TYR A 33 -5.57 -0.20 -2.82
C TYR A 33 -4.14 -0.05 -3.37
N LEU A 34 -3.59 1.14 -3.22
CA LEU A 34 -2.23 1.46 -3.62
C LEU A 34 -1.33 1.31 -2.40
N LEU A 35 -0.33 0.43 -2.48
CA LEU A 35 0.66 0.17 -1.45
C LEU A 35 2.02 -0.16 -2.07
N GLU A 36 3.07 -0.22 -1.25
CA GLU A 36 4.42 -0.56 -1.72
C GLU A 36 4.51 -1.98 -2.30
N SER A 37 5.36 -2.17 -3.31
CA SER A 37 5.44 -3.45 -4.05
C SER A 37 5.86 -4.62 -3.17
N THR A 38 6.79 -4.39 -2.24
CA THR A 38 7.28 -5.40 -1.27
C THR A 38 6.14 -5.97 -0.43
N MET A 39 5.28 -5.11 0.10
CA MET A 39 4.14 -5.51 0.91
C MET A 39 3.04 -6.14 0.05
N ASN A 40 2.88 -5.70 -1.20
CA ASN A 40 1.91 -6.30 -2.11
C ASN A 40 2.26 -7.76 -2.43
N GLU A 41 3.50 -8.00 -2.85
CA GLU A 41 4.02 -9.33 -3.17
C GLU A 41 3.99 -10.26 -1.94
N TYR A 42 4.27 -9.72 -0.76
CA TYR A 42 4.16 -10.47 0.49
C TYR A 42 2.72 -10.91 0.80
N ILE A 43 1.73 -10.02 0.63
CA ILE A 43 0.33 -10.30 0.95
C ILE A 43 -0.32 -11.22 -0.08
N GLU A 44 0.06 -11.10 -1.35
CA GLU A 44 -0.35 -12.02 -2.42
C GLU A 44 0.01 -13.48 -2.10
N GLN A 45 1.15 -13.71 -1.45
CA GLN A 45 1.58 -15.05 -1.04
C GLN A 45 0.91 -15.55 0.26
N ARG A 46 0.09 -14.73 0.92
CA ARG A 46 -0.59 -15.11 2.16
C ARG A 46 -1.97 -15.70 1.87
N LYS A 47 -2.32 -16.77 2.61
CA LYS A 47 -3.69 -17.30 2.59
C LYS A 47 -4.70 -16.18 2.93
N PRO A 48 -5.86 -16.12 2.27
CA PRO A 48 -6.41 -17.10 1.32
C PRO A 48 -6.08 -16.84 -0.16
N CYS A 49 -4.98 -16.13 -0.48
CA CYS A 49 -4.55 -15.83 -1.85
C CYS A 49 -5.62 -15.05 -2.65
N ASP A 50 -6.28 -14.10 -1.99
CA ASP A 50 -7.39 -13.30 -2.50
C ASP A 50 -6.99 -11.89 -2.94
N THR A 51 -5.69 -11.63 -3.04
CA THR A 51 -5.11 -10.38 -3.51
C THR A 51 -4.15 -10.65 -4.66
N MET A 52 -4.02 -9.72 -5.60
CA MET A 52 -3.08 -9.82 -6.71
C MET A 52 -2.46 -8.45 -7.01
N LYS A 53 -1.16 -8.42 -7.31
CA LYS A 53 -0.51 -7.23 -7.89
C LYS A 53 -0.90 -7.11 -9.37
N VAL A 54 -1.24 -5.90 -9.81
CA VAL A 54 -1.60 -5.62 -11.20
C VAL A 54 -0.69 -4.52 -11.75
N GLY A 55 -0.05 -4.78 -12.89
CA GLY A 55 0.83 -3.82 -13.56
C GLY A 55 2.22 -3.68 -12.90
N GLY A 56 2.98 -2.71 -13.40
CA GLY A 56 4.29 -2.33 -12.87
C GLY A 56 4.20 -1.35 -11.68
N ASN A 57 5.35 -1.06 -11.08
CA ASN A 57 5.43 -0.05 -10.03
C ASN A 57 5.22 1.36 -10.60
N LEU A 58 4.64 2.26 -9.80
CA LEU A 58 4.43 3.66 -10.18
C LEU A 58 5.72 4.48 -10.11
N ASP A 59 6.66 4.07 -9.27
CA ASP A 59 7.93 4.73 -9.04
C ASP A 59 9.03 3.71 -8.69
N SER A 60 10.24 4.22 -8.46
CA SER A 60 11.39 3.45 -7.99
C SER A 60 11.85 4.02 -6.65
N LYS A 61 11.60 3.28 -5.57
CA LYS A 61 11.94 3.62 -4.18
C LYS A 61 12.71 2.48 -3.54
N GLY A 62 13.46 2.79 -2.48
CA GLY A 62 14.22 1.80 -1.71
C GLY A 62 14.22 2.12 -0.22
N TYR A 63 14.36 1.09 0.61
CA TYR A 63 14.51 1.25 2.05
C TYR A 63 15.96 1.57 2.41
N GLY A 64 16.15 2.39 3.45
CA GLY A 64 17.46 2.75 3.97
C GLY A 64 17.43 2.81 5.50
N ILE A 65 18.59 2.60 6.11
CA ILE A 65 18.77 2.75 7.56
C ILE A 65 18.98 4.24 7.83
N ALA A 66 18.07 4.84 8.59
CA ALA A 66 18.20 6.25 9.00
C ALA A 66 18.98 6.35 10.31
N THR A 67 20.13 7.04 10.28
CA THR A 67 20.86 7.45 11.49
C THR A 67 20.70 8.96 11.72
N PRO A 68 20.75 9.44 12.97
CA PRO A 68 20.71 10.88 13.24
C PRO A 68 21.86 11.61 12.53
N LYS A 69 21.59 12.81 12.01
CA LYS A 69 22.62 13.64 11.36
C LYS A 69 23.76 13.91 12.35
N GLY A 70 24.98 13.52 11.98
CA GLY A 70 26.16 13.68 12.83
C GLY A 70 26.40 12.55 13.85
N SER A 71 25.61 11.47 13.80
CA SER A 71 25.87 10.28 14.59
C SER A 71 27.19 9.62 14.19
N ALA A 72 27.96 9.13 15.17
CA ALA A 72 29.16 8.32 14.95
C ALA A 72 28.87 6.92 14.38
N LEU A 73 27.58 6.56 14.26
CA LEU A 73 27.11 5.31 13.63
C LEU A 73 26.96 5.43 12.10
N ARG A 74 27.26 6.60 11.52
CA ARG A 74 27.29 6.80 10.06
C ARG A 74 28.60 6.31 9.47
#